data_AF-K1TI82-F1
#
_entry.id   AF-K1TI82-F1
#
_cell.length_a   1.000
_cell.length_b   1.000
_cell.length_c   1.000
_cell.angle_alpha   90.00
_cell.angle_beta   90.00
_cell.angle_gamma   90.00
#
_symmetry.space_group_name_H-M   'P 1'
#
loop_
_entity.id
_entity.type
_entity.pdbx_description
1 polymer ?
#
loop_
_entity_poly.entity_id
_entity_poly.type
_entity_poly.pdbx_seq_one_letter_code
_entity_poly.pdbx_strand_id
1 'polypeptide(L)'
;METLLNAVSASETKSPANGPNAGRTAESSHLFADTRNMYWGNSPAMQQLRLLVEKVASTDANILITGENGTGKEMLAREIHSLSPRNRQEMVSVDMGAVTESLFESELFGHVKGSFTDAHADRAGKFEAASRSTLFLDEIGNLPYHLQAKLLTAIQRRSIVRVGSNTPIPVD
;
A
#
# COMPACT_ATOMS: atom_id res chain seq x y z
N MET A 1 22.92 -1.52 -15.85
CA MET A 1 21.67 -1.08 -16.50
C MET A 1 20.97 -2.33 -17.03
N GLU A 2 20.58 -3.26 -16.13
CA GLU A 2 20.17 -4.62 -16.55
C GLU A 2 19.34 -5.35 -15.47
N THR A 3 18.44 -4.65 -14.77
CA THR A 3 17.71 -5.28 -13.64
C THR A 3 16.26 -4.80 -13.45
N LEU A 4 15.63 -4.25 -14.49
CA LEU A 4 14.25 -3.69 -14.36
C LEU A 4 13.25 -4.18 -15.41
N LEU A 5 13.39 -5.42 -15.92
CA LEU A 5 12.53 -5.91 -17.00
C LEU A 5 11.64 -7.13 -16.69
N ASN A 6 11.63 -7.65 -15.46
CA ASN A 6 10.80 -8.82 -15.14
C ASN A 6 9.67 -8.49 -14.15
N ALA A 7 8.59 -7.87 -14.63
CA ALA A 7 7.31 -7.85 -13.91
C ALA A 7 6.06 -7.59 -14.79
N VAL A 8 6.13 -7.77 -16.11
CA VAL A 8 4.93 -7.71 -16.97
C VAL A 8 4.62 -9.10 -17.48
N SER A 9 3.86 -9.87 -16.69
CA SER A 9 3.21 -11.11 -17.14
C SER A 9 1.79 -11.20 -16.57
N ALA A 10 0.83 -11.24 -17.50
CA ALA A 10 -0.55 -11.73 -17.40
C ALA A 10 -1.56 -10.99 -16.49
N SER A 11 -2.48 -10.23 -17.10
CA SER A 11 -3.80 -10.75 -17.51
C SER A 11 -4.70 -9.62 -18.03
N GLU A 12 -5.21 -9.79 -19.25
CA GLU A 12 -6.27 -8.98 -19.83
C GLU A 12 -7.63 -9.53 -19.35
N THR A 13 -8.47 -8.69 -18.75
CA THR A 13 -9.94 -8.84 -18.82
C THR A 13 -10.61 -7.46 -18.81
N LYS A 14 -11.85 -7.44 -19.31
CA LYS A 14 -12.47 -6.38 -20.11
C LYS A 14 -13.67 -5.76 -19.36
N SER A 15 -13.93 -4.47 -19.66
CA SER A 15 -15.25 -3.76 -19.54
C SER A 15 -15.71 -3.24 -18.17
N PRO A 16 -16.75 -2.36 -18.10
CA PRO A 16 -16.99 -1.12 -18.86
C PRO A 16 -17.40 0.07 -17.95
N ALA A 17 -17.66 1.22 -18.58
CA ALA A 17 -18.15 2.49 -18.04
C ALA A 17 -19.47 2.41 -17.22
N ASN A 18 -19.64 3.31 -16.22
CA ASN A 18 -20.80 4.20 -16.18
C ASN A 18 -20.64 5.38 -15.19
N GLY A 19 -21.35 6.47 -15.51
CA GLY A 19 -21.26 7.81 -14.93
C GLY A 19 -22.04 8.07 -13.62
N PRO A 20 -22.47 9.32 -13.36
CA PRO A 20 -22.23 9.95 -12.06
C PRO A 20 -23.48 10.21 -11.19
N ASN A 21 -23.20 10.63 -9.95
CA ASN A 21 -23.92 11.59 -9.10
C ASN A 21 -24.65 11.02 -7.86
N ALA A 22 -24.26 11.53 -6.67
CA ALA A 22 -25.13 12.35 -5.80
C ALA A 22 -24.68 12.30 -4.33
N GLY A 23 -24.20 13.46 -3.84
CA GLY A 23 -24.52 14.06 -2.55
C GLY A 23 -24.20 13.33 -1.24
N ARG A 24 -23.25 13.87 -0.48
CA ARG A 24 -23.35 13.96 1.00
C ARG A 24 -22.45 15.09 1.55
N THR A 25 -23.16 16.10 2.05
CA THR A 25 -22.85 17.08 3.10
C THR A 25 -21.56 16.90 3.91
N ALA A 26 -20.71 17.94 3.84
CA ALA A 26 -19.95 18.65 4.88
C ALA A 26 -20.19 18.17 6.34
N GLU A 27 -19.22 18.03 7.25
CA GLU A 27 -17.98 18.78 7.52
C GLU A 27 -17.01 17.88 8.30
N SER A 28 -15.74 18.29 8.42
CA SER A 28 -14.65 17.77 9.29
C SER A 28 -13.73 16.65 8.75
N SER A 29 -13.06 16.89 7.62
CA SER A 29 -11.75 16.27 7.32
C SER A 29 -10.90 17.02 6.29
N HIS A 30 -11.12 18.32 6.08
CA HIS A 30 -10.30 19.12 5.17
C HIS A 30 -9.08 19.73 5.88
N LEU A 31 -8.09 18.91 6.23
CA LEU A 31 -6.77 19.40 6.65
C LEU A 31 -5.58 18.67 6.00
N PHE A 32 -5.80 17.63 5.17
CA PHE A 32 -4.71 16.94 4.47
C PHE A 32 -4.91 16.75 2.96
N ALA A 33 -5.94 17.36 2.36
CA ALA A 33 -6.05 17.48 0.91
C ALA A 33 -5.16 18.61 0.38
N ASP A 34 -3.90 18.65 0.80
CA ASP A 34 -2.89 19.50 0.19
C ASP A 34 -2.27 18.67 -0.93
N THR A 35 -2.94 18.69 -2.09
CA THR A 35 -2.48 18.08 -3.34
C THR A 35 -1.19 18.75 -3.77
N ARG A 36 -0.07 18.36 -3.16
CA ARG A 36 1.25 18.67 -3.70
C ARG A 36 1.43 17.78 -4.92
N ASN A 37 1.05 18.28 -6.09
CA ASN A 37 1.47 17.69 -7.35
C ASN A 37 2.98 17.47 -7.27
N MET A 38 3.42 16.23 -7.52
CA MET A 38 4.83 15.90 -7.53
C MET A 38 5.55 16.82 -8.52
N TYR A 39 6.57 17.55 -8.06
CA TYR A 39 7.37 18.39 -8.94
C TYR A 39 8.39 17.52 -9.67
N TRP A 40 8.15 17.30 -10.95
CA TRP A 40 9.00 16.47 -11.80
C TRP A 40 10.22 17.24 -12.29
N GLY A 41 11.39 16.61 -12.24
CA GLY A 41 12.58 17.11 -12.93
C GLY A 41 12.45 16.98 -14.46
N ASN A 42 13.15 17.84 -15.21
CA ASN A 42 13.08 17.85 -16.67
C ASN A 42 14.11 16.94 -17.36
N SER A 43 14.92 16.19 -16.61
CA SER A 43 15.95 15.32 -17.19
C SER A 43 15.32 14.12 -17.94
N PRO A 44 16.02 13.54 -18.93
CA PRO A 44 15.51 12.36 -19.65
C PRO A 44 15.15 11.18 -18.72
N ALA A 45 15.93 10.96 -17.67
CA ALA A 45 15.67 9.91 -16.68
C ALA A 45 14.37 10.15 -15.90
N MET A 46 14.08 11.41 -15.52
CA MET A 46 12.84 11.75 -14.83
C MET A 46 11.62 11.65 -15.75
N GLN A 47 11.78 11.99 -17.04
CA GLN A 47 10.73 11.78 -18.03
C GLN A 47 10.41 10.30 -18.22
N GLN A 48 11.43 9.44 -18.28
CA GLN A 48 11.24 7.98 -18.32
C GLN A 48 10.57 7.45 -17.06
N LEU A 49 10.99 7.92 -15.88
CA LEU A 49 10.36 7.55 -14.61
C LEU A 49 8.87 7.91 -14.59
N ARG A 50 8.53 9.12 -15.06
CA ARG A 50 7.13 9.56 -15.15
C ARG A 50 6.29 8.64 -16.05
N LEU A 51 6.78 8.30 -17.23
CA LEU A 51 6.08 7.37 -18.14
C LEU A 51 5.91 5.98 -17.52
N LEU A 52 6.90 5.51 -16.77
CA LEU A 52 6.81 4.24 -16.05
C LEU A 52 5.74 4.31 -14.95
N VAL A 53 5.73 5.38 -14.16
CA VAL A 53 4.72 5.63 -13.11
C VAL A 53 3.32 5.63 -13.68
N GLU A 54 3.07 6.41 -14.74
CA GLU A 54 1.76 6.47 -15.41
C GLU A 54 1.31 5.08 -15.89
N LYS A 55 2.25 4.26 -16.38
CA LYS A 55 1.95 2.89 -16.82
C LYS A 55 1.61 1.96 -15.65
N VAL A 56 2.44 1.93 -14.60
CA VAL A 56 2.25 0.97 -13.48
C VAL A 56 1.07 1.35 -12.60
N ALA A 57 0.76 2.64 -12.46
CA ALA A 57 -0.36 3.13 -11.66
C ALA A 57 -1.72 2.60 -12.16
N SER A 58 -1.85 2.31 -13.45
CA SER A 58 -3.06 1.73 -14.05
C SER A 58 -3.29 0.24 -13.74
N THR A 59 -2.38 -0.41 -13.00
CA THR A 59 -2.39 -1.86 -12.75
C THR A 59 -2.56 -2.19 -11.26
N ASP A 60 -2.98 -3.42 -10.96
CA ASP A 60 -2.98 -3.99 -9.60
C ASP A 60 -1.66 -4.72 -9.25
N ALA A 61 -0.55 -4.38 -9.93
CA ALA A 61 0.74 -5.01 -9.68
C ALA A 61 1.37 -4.51 -8.36
N ASN A 62 2.08 -5.39 -7.66
CA ASN A 62 2.96 -4.97 -6.57
C ASN A 62 4.14 -4.19 -7.13
N ILE A 63 4.37 -2.97 -6.62
CA ILE A 63 5.43 -2.08 -7.11
C ILE A 63 6.55 -2.01 -6.08
N LEU A 64 7.78 -2.32 -6.50
CA LEU A 64 8.98 -2.12 -5.71
C LEU A 64 9.66 -0.82 -6.12
N ILE A 65 9.74 0.13 -5.19
CA ILE A 65 10.44 1.40 -5.39
C ILE A 65 11.83 1.28 -4.78
N THR A 66 12.86 1.44 -5.61
CA THR A 66 14.26 1.44 -5.18
C THR A 66 14.88 2.82 -5.33
N GLY A 67 15.84 3.14 -4.48
CA GLY A 67 16.52 4.43 -4.49
C GLY A 67 17.15 4.74 -3.14
N GLU A 68 18.12 5.66 -3.15
CA GLU A 68 18.83 6.09 -1.95
C GLU A 68 17.89 6.78 -0.94
N ASN A 69 18.34 6.91 0.30
CA ASN A 69 17.58 7.61 1.34
C ASN A 69 17.45 9.09 0.98
N GLY A 70 16.27 9.67 1.22
CA GLY A 70 16.00 11.07 0.90
C GLY A 70 15.68 11.37 -0.57
N THR A 71 15.55 10.37 -1.45
CA THR A 71 15.22 10.57 -2.88
C THR A 71 13.73 10.76 -3.18
N GLY A 72 12.88 10.87 -2.15
CA GLY A 72 11.45 11.14 -2.31
C GLY A 72 10.61 9.91 -2.70
N LYS A 73 11.01 8.70 -2.30
CA LYS A 73 10.27 7.45 -2.57
C LYS A 73 8.81 7.50 -2.08
N GLU A 74 8.55 8.10 -0.92
CA GLU A 74 7.19 8.26 -0.42
C GLU A 74 6.35 9.17 -1.33
N MET A 75 6.91 10.26 -1.84
CA MET A 75 6.23 11.14 -2.80
C MET A 75 5.89 10.38 -4.09
N LEU A 76 6.80 9.53 -4.57
CA LEU A 76 6.58 8.68 -5.74
C LEU A 76 5.45 7.66 -5.49
N ALA A 77 5.41 7.03 -4.31
CA ALA A 77 4.34 6.11 -3.94
C ALA A 77 2.97 6.79 -3.88
N ARG A 78 2.91 8.00 -3.31
CA ARG A 78 1.70 8.82 -3.28
C ARG A 78 1.22 9.20 -4.68
N GLU A 79 2.14 9.53 -5.57
CA GLU A 79 1.83 9.84 -6.98
C GLU A 79 1.33 8.61 -7.75
N ILE A 80 1.95 7.44 -7.54
CA ILE A 80 1.45 6.18 -8.11
C ILE A 80 0.02 5.92 -7.63
N HIS A 81 -0.24 6.08 -6.33
CA HIS A 81 -1.56 5.89 -5.76
C HIS A 81 -2.59 6.90 -6.32
N SER A 82 -2.22 8.19 -6.44
CA SER A 82 -3.10 9.24 -6.97
C SER A 82 -3.52 8.99 -8.42
N LEU A 83 -2.62 8.42 -9.23
CA LEU A 83 -2.87 8.04 -10.62
C LEU A 83 -3.58 6.69 -10.76
N SER A 84 -3.70 5.91 -9.69
CA SER A 84 -4.32 4.58 -9.73
C SER A 84 -5.84 4.60 -9.71
N PRO A 85 -6.52 3.52 -10.14
CA PRO A 85 -7.96 3.36 -9.97
C PRO A 85 -8.43 3.40 -8.50
N ARG A 86 -7.51 3.20 -7.53
CA ARG A 86 -7.77 3.16 -6.09
C ARG A 86 -7.62 4.52 -5.40
N ASN A 87 -7.37 5.60 -6.15
CA ASN A 87 -7.12 6.96 -5.64
C ASN A 87 -8.25 7.63 -4.84
N ARG A 88 -9.42 6.99 -4.74
CA ARG A 88 -10.56 7.49 -3.97
C ARG A 88 -10.49 7.14 -2.49
N GLN A 89 -9.63 6.19 -2.13
CA GLN A 89 -9.39 5.80 -0.75
C GLN A 89 -8.05 6.37 -0.30
N GLU A 90 -7.86 6.58 1.00
CA GLU A 90 -6.56 7.05 1.50
C GLU A 90 -5.51 5.93 1.42
N MET A 91 -4.33 6.25 0.89
CA MET A 91 -3.18 5.36 0.96
C MET A 91 -2.77 5.14 2.41
N VAL A 92 -2.62 3.87 2.80
CA VAL A 92 -2.14 3.49 4.13
C VAL A 92 -0.63 3.29 4.06
N SER A 93 0.12 4.06 4.82
CA SER A 93 1.58 3.91 4.92
C SER A 93 1.98 3.25 6.23
N VAL A 94 3.01 2.41 6.18
CA VAL A 94 3.65 1.83 7.34
C VAL A 94 5.16 1.87 7.18
N ASP A 95 5.84 2.48 8.14
CA ASP A 95 7.29 2.45 8.25
C ASP A 95 7.71 1.14 8.95
N MET A 96 8.34 0.24 8.20
CA MET A 96 8.78 -1.06 8.73
C MET A 96 9.96 -0.93 9.70
N GLY A 97 10.72 0.16 9.67
CA GLY A 97 11.81 0.43 10.61
C GLY A 97 11.31 0.88 11.98
N ALA A 98 10.12 1.48 12.06
CA ALA A 98 9.53 1.98 13.29
C ALA A 98 8.71 0.94 14.07
N VAL A 99 8.27 -0.15 13.42
CA VAL A 99 7.42 -1.18 14.04
C VAL A 99 8.29 -2.22 14.75
N THR A 100 8.06 -2.41 16.05
CA THR A 100 8.77 -3.46 16.82
C THR A 100 8.32 -4.85 16.41
N GLU A 101 9.20 -5.85 16.54
CA GLU A 101 8.87 -7.25 16.21
C GLU A 101 7.63 -7.76 16.95
N SER A 102 7.49 -7.37 18.22
CA SER A 102 6.35 -7.74 19.08
C SER A 102 5.01 -7.16 18.60
N LEU A 103 5.02 -6.03 17.90
CA LEU A 103 3.82 -5.35 17.42
C LEU A 103 3.55 -5.61 15.95
N PHE A 104 4.52 -6.17 15.20
CA PHE A 104 4.42 -6.37 13.75
C PHE A 104 3.12 -7.04 13.34
N GLU A 105 2.78 -8.20 13.92
CA GLU A 105 1.57 -8.93 13.53
C GLU A 105 0.29 -8.17 13.90
N SER A 106 0.27 -7.58 15.09
CA SER A 106 -0.87 -6.83 15.59
C SER A 106 -1.14 -5.58 14.75
N GLU A 107 -0.09 -4.87 14.33
CA GLU A 107 -0.22 -3.69 13.47
C GLU A 107 -0.57 -4.08 12.04
N LEU A 108 0.14 -5.01 11.41
CA LEU A 108 -0.07 -5.35 10.00
C LEU A 108 -1.35 -6.17 9.79
N PHE A 109 -1.60 -7.17 10.65
CA PHE A 109 -2.67 -8.15 10.48
C PHE A 109 -3.86 -7.93 11.42
N GLY A 110 -3.70 -7.11 12.46
CA GLY A 110 -4.76 -6.86 13.45
C GLY A 110 -4.82 -7.94 14.51
N HIS A 111 -5.70 -7.75 15.49
CA HIS A 111 -5.89 -8.68 16.60
C HIS A 111 -7.34 -8.73 17.07
N VAL A 112 -7.67 -9.83 17.75
CA VAL A 112 -8.94 -10.00 18.45
C VAL A 112 -8.75 -9.68 19.93
N LYS A 113 -9.78 -9.15 20.58
CA LYS A 113 -9.78 -8.91 22.02
C LYS A 113 -9.33 -10.16 22.79
N GLY A 114 -8.39 -9.97 23.71
CA GLY A 114 -7.84 -11.02 24.56
C GLY A 114 -6.74 -11.89 23.91
N SER A 115 -6.29 -11.56 22.69
CA SER A 115 -5.20 -12.30 22.04
C SER A 115 -3.83 -12.14 22.71
N PHE A 116 -3.64 -11.05 23.45
CA PHE A 116 -2.48 -10.76 24.32
C PHE A 116 -2.91 -9.83 25.45
N THR A 117 -2.04 -9.60 26.45
CA THR A 117 -2.38 -8.89 27.70
C THR A 117 -3.02 -7.51 27.48
N ASP A 118 -2.53 -6.74 26.50
CA ASP A 118 -3.02 -5.39 26.20
C ASP A 118 -4.12 -5.35 25.13
N ALA A 119 -4.62 -6.51 24.67
CA ALA A 119 -5.66 -6.59 23.63
C ALA A 119 -7.06 -6.34 24.22
N HIS A 120 -7.37 -5.09 24.56
CA HIS A 120 -8.64 -4.72 25.20
C HIS A 120 -9.85 -4.73 24.26
N ALA A 121 -9.62 -4.65 22.94
CA ALA A 121 -10.64 -4.65 21.90
C ALA A 121 -10.11 -5.30 20.63
N ASP A 122 -11.02 -5.64 19.72
CA ASP A 122 -10.65 -6.04 18.36
C ASP A 122 -10.07 -4.84 17.60
N ARG A 123 -9.01 -5.07 16.83
CA ARG A 123 -8.38 -4.03 16.00
C ARG A 123 -8.06 -4.57 14.63
N ALA A 124 -8.52 -3.86 13.60
CA ALA A 124 -8.15 -4.13 12.21
C ALA A 124 -6.67 -3.78 11.98
N GLY A 125 -5.98 -4.62 11.21
CA GLY A 125 -4.59 -4.38 10.81
C GLY A 125 -4.47 -3.44 9.62
N LYS A 126 -3.24 -3.04 9.29
CA LYS A 126 -2.94 -2.17 8.14
C LYS A 126 -3.33 -2.81 6.80
N PHE A 127 -3.21 -4.13 6.65
CA PHE A 127 -3.68 -4.84 5.45
C PHE A 127 -5.20 -4.70 5.25
N GLU A 128 -5.96 -4.84 6.32
CA GLU A 128 -7.42 -4.69 6.28
C GLU A 128 -7.82 -3.23 6.05
N ALA A 129 -7.16 -2.29 6.74
CA ALA A 129 -7.40 -0.86 6.56
C ALA A 129 -7.05 -0.36 5.14
N ALA A 130 -6.07 -0.99 4.48
CA ALA A 130 -5.67 -0.68 3.13
C ALA A 130 -6.49 -1.42 2.06
N SER A 131 -7.45 -2.26 2.46
CA SER A 131 -8.27 -2.99 1.51
C SER A 131 -9.07 -2.01 0.63
N ARG A 132 -9.07 -2.24 -0.68
CA ARG A 132 -9.59 -1.35 -1.74
C ARG A 132 -8.86 -0.02 -1.85
N SER A 133 -7.69 0.08 -1.25
CA SER A 133 -6.75 1.20 -1.33
C SER A 133 -5.35 0.68 -1.70
N THR A 134 -4.31 1.40 -1.29
CA THR A 134 -2.90 1.05 -1.47
C THR A 134 -2.22 0.98 -0.11
N LEU A 135 -1.47 -0.10 0.13
CA LEU A 135 -0.59 -0.26 1.28
C LEU A 135 0.85 0.06 0.85
N PHE A 136 1.43 1.14 1.38
CA PHE A 136 2.83 1.49 1.18
C PHE A 136 3.66 0.99 2.38
N LEU A 137 4.64 0.15 2.09
CA LEU A 137 5.57 -0.41 3.08
C LEU A 137 6.93 0.25 2.89
N ASP A 138 7.22 1.27 3.69
CA ASP A 138 8.53 1.92 3.64
C ASP A 138 9.57 1.10 4.39
N GLU A 139 10.82 1.19 3.93
CA GLU A 139 11.96 0.49 4.54
C GLU A 139 11.76 -1.03 4.72
N ILE A 140 11.02 -1.69 3.82
CA ILE A 140 10.77 -3.14 3.88
C ILE A 140 12.04 -4.00 3.97
N GLY A 141 13.18 -3.49 3.49
CA GLY A 141 14.49 -4.14 3.60
C GLY A 141 15.02 -4.26 5.04
N ASN A 142 14.48 -3.47 5.98
CA ASN A 142 14.85 -3.51 7.40
C ASN A 142 14.10 -4.61 8.17
N LEU A 143 13.17 -5.33 7.53
CA LEU A 143 12.44 -6.41 8.18
C LEU A 143 13.34 -7.63 8.48
N PRO A 144 13.32 -8.16 9.70
CA PRO A 144 13.88 -9.47 10.02
C PRO A 144 13.33 -10.59 9.12
N TYR A 145 14.18 -11.54 8.71
CA TYR A 145 13.82 -12.63 7.77
C TYR A 145 12.58 -13.41 8.18
N HIS A 146 12.39 -13.65 9.49
CA HIS A 146 11.24 -14.39 9.99
C HIS A 146 9.91 -13.63 9.81
N LEU A 147 9.93 -12.30 9.79
CA LEU A 147 8.76 -11.45 9.50
C LEU A 147 8.52 -11.33 7.99
N GLN A 148 9.58 -11.33 7.18
CA GLN A 148 9.46 -11.36 5.72
C GLN A 148 8.64 -12.56 5.23
N ALA A 149 8.82 -13.74 5.83
CA ALA A 149 8.03 -14.93 5.51
C ALA A 149 6.51 -14.75 5.78
N LYS A 150 6.16 -14.05 6.86
CA LYS A 150 4.76 -13.74 7.21
C LYS A 150 4.17 -12.73 6.23
N LEU A 151 4.92 -11.68 5.92
CA LEU A 151 4.52 -10.68 4.93
C LEU A 151 4.32 -11.31 3.54
N LEU A 152 5.26 -12.15 3.11
CA LEU A 152 5.17 -12.89 1.85
C LEU A 152 3.92 -13.77 1.80
N THR A 153 3.62 -14.46 2.91
CA THR A 153 2.42 -15.30 3.01
C THR A 153 1.14 -14.48 2.82
N ALA A 154 1.07 -13.28 3.43
CA ALA A 154 -0.06 -12.39 3.28
C ALA A 154 -0.24 -11.92 1.82
N ILE A 155 0.85 -11.48 1.19
CA ILE A 155 0.85 -11.00 -0.21
C ILE A 155 0.47 -12.13 -1.19
N GLN A 156 1.06 -13.32 -1.04
CA GLN A 156 0.82 -14.45 -1.94
C GLN A 156 -0.61 -14.99 -1.82
N ARG A 157 -1.13 -15.10 -0.60
CA ARG A 157 -2.47 -15.64 -0.37
C ARG A 157 -3.57 -14.62 -0.60
N ARG A 158 -3.23 -13.33 -0.68
CA ARG A 158 -4.22 -12.23 -0.68
C ARG A 158 -5.20 -12.38 0.49
N SER A 159 -4.67 -12.77 1.64
CA SER A 159 -5.44 -13.02 2.86
C SER A 159 -4.56 -12.90 4.09
N ILE A 160 -5.12 -12.36 5.16
CA ILE A 160 -4.48 -12.24 6.47
C ILE A 160 -5.29 -12.97 7.54
N VAL A 161 -4.67 -13.25 8.68
CA VAL A 161 -5.34 -13.79 9.87
C VAL A 161 -4.97 -12.90 11.04
N ARG A 162 -5.98 -12.38 11.76
CA ARG A 162 -5.76 -11.58 12.97
C ARG A 162 -5.11 -12.43 14.06
N VAL A 163 -4.25 -11.80 14.86
CA VAL A 163 -3.67 -12.44 16.06
C VAL A 163 -4.79 -12.92 16.98
N GLY A 164 -4.71 -14.19 17.41
CA GLY A 164 -5.74 -14.83 18.23
C GLY A 164 -6.98 -15.31 17.46
N SER A 165 -6.99 -15.22 16.13
CA SER A 165 -8.03 -15.78 15.26
C SER A 165 -7.48 -16.92 14.41
N ASN A 166 -8.37 -17.79 13.93
CA ASN A 166 -8.09 -18.79 12.89
C ASN A 166 -8.87 -18.52 11.60
N THR A 167 -9.59 -17.39 11.54
CA THR A 167 -10.44 -17.06 10.41
C THR A 167 -9.66 -16.22 9.40
N PRO A 168 -9.46 -16.69 8.16
CA PRO A 168 -8.83 -15.89 7.11
C PRO A 168 -9.73 -14.73 6.68
N ILE A 169 -9.11 -13.57 6.48
CA ILE A 169 -9.74 -12.35 5.97
C ILE A 169 -9.12 -12.06 4.60
N PRO A 170 -9.89 -12.05 3.50
CA PRO A 170 -9.38 -11.72 2.18
C PRO A 170 -8.99 -10.23 2.11
N VAL A 171 -7.88 -9.95 1.43
CA VAL A 171 -7.34 -8.61 1.16
C VAL A 171 -6.89 -8.53 -0.31
N ASP A 172 -6.86 -7.35 -0.89
CA ASP A 172 -6.77 -7.10 -2.34
C ASP A 172 -5.51 -6.38 -2.82
#